data_AF-A0A225ULC5-F1
#
_entry.id   AF-A0A225ULC5-F1
#
_cell.length_a   1.000
_cell.length_b   1.000
_cell.length_c   1.000
_cell.angle_alpha   90.00
_cell.angle_beta   90.00
_cell.angle_gamma   90.00
#
_symmetry.space_group_name_H-M   'P 1'
#
loop_
_entity.id
_entity.type
_entity.pdbx_description
1 polymer ?
#
loop_
_entity_poly.entity_id
_entity_poly.type
_entity_poly.pdbx_seq_one_letter_code
_entity_poly.pdbx_strand_id
1 'polypeptide(L)'
;MVGLNEQKYEYKFCAFSEIKQDRTNLGKWDGWSVEEMKDSSATTTQVDHSKMRYSKGQRCYKGPERSVVVHLECGAENEILNVDEPSTCVYEMNVRSPLACTAQVLAKAEEDVAFWSRAP
;
A
#
# COMPACT_ATOMS: atom_id res chain seq x y z
N MET A 1 10.17 -9.15 1.63
CA MET A 1 9.89 -8.54 2.94
C MET A 1 10.63 -7.22 2.99
N VAL A 2 9.93 -6.12 3.26
CA VAL A 2 10.50 -4.78 3.42
C VAL A 2 10.24 -4.34 4.84
N GLY A 3 11.12 -3.54 5.44
CA GLY A 3 10.89 -2.99 6.77
C GLY A 3 11.18 -1.50 6.88
N LEU A 4 10.56 -0.87 7.89
CA LEU A 4 10.79 0.52 8.29
C LEU A 4 10.90 0.57 9.81
N ASN A 5 11.92 1.28 10.30
CA ASN A 5 12.10 1.55 11.72
C ASN A 5 11.70 3.00 11.98
N GLU A 6 10.52 3.21 12.56
CA GLU A 6 10.13 4.52 13.10
C GLU A 6 10.42 4.52 14.61
N GLN A 7 10.67 5.69 15.20
CA GLN A 7 11.27 5.91 16.54
C GLN A 7 10.75 5.03 17.70
N LYS A 8 9.60 4.35 17.54
CA LYS A 8 8.97 3.46 18.52
C LYS A 8 8.76 2.02 18.05
N TYR A 9 8.72 1.72 16.75
CA TYR A 9 8.29 0.42 16.23
C TYR A 9 9.03 0.00 14.95
N GLU A 10 9.27 -1.30 14.79
CA GLU A 10 9.73 -1.92 13.55
C GLU A 10 8.53 -2.46 12.76
N TYR A 11 8.29 -1.93 11.57
CA TYR A 11 7.28 -2.45 10.65
C TYR A 11 7.89 -3.41 9.63
N LYS A 12 7.18 -4.49 9.32
CA LYS A 12 7.56 -5.47 8.29
C LYS A 12 6.38 -5.74 7.37
N PHE A 13 6.59 -5.48 6.08
CA PHE A 13 5.63 -5.72 5.01
C PHE A 13 6.07 -6.92 4.15
N CYS A 14 5.19 -7.92 4.05
CA CYS A 14 5.32 -9.02 3.09
C CYS A 14 4.11 -9.04 2.16
N ALA A 15 4.30 -8.56 0.93
CA ALA A 15 3.27 -8.59 -0.10
C ALA A 15 2.63 -10.00 -0.21
N PHE A 16 1.30 -10.04 -0.26
CA PHE A 16 0.48 -11.27 -0.37
C PHE A 16 0.61 -12.25 0.81
N SER A 17 1.16 -11.81 1.94
CA SER A 17 1.32 -12.62 3.15
C SER A 17 0.76 -11.91 4.38
N GLU A 18 1.60 -11.26 5.19
CA GLU A 18 1.22 -10.57 6.41
C GLU A 18 2.04 -9.30 6.66
N ILE A 19 1.51 -8.45 7.55
CA ILE A 19 2.18 -7.24 8.03
C ILE A 19 2.36 -7.35 9.54
N LYS A 20 3.54 -6.94 10.02
CA LYS A 20 3.88 -6.94 11.45
C LYS A 20 4.37 -5.58 11.92
N GLN A 21 4.04 -5.26 13.17
CA GLN A 21 4.64 -4.23 13.99
C GLN A 21 5.32 -4.93 15.16
N ASP A 22 6.65 -4.96 15.17
CA ASP A 22 7.47 -5.82 16.03
C ASP A 22 7.02 -7.29 15.94
N ARG A 23 6.36 -7.79 16.98
CA ARG A 23 5.79 -9.15 17.06
C ARG A 23 4.28 -9.18 16.82
N THR A 24 3.63 -8.03 16.76
CA THR A 24 2.18 -7.89 16.58
C THR A 24 1.84 -8.05 15.11
N ASN A 25 0.96 -9.00 14.77
CA ASN A 25 0.40 -9.09 13.42
C ASN A 25 -0.64 -7.97 13.22
N LEU A 26 -0.43 -7.11 12.22
CA LEU A 26 -1.35 -6.03 11.85
C LEU A 26 -2.40 -6.46 10.83
N GLY A 27 -2.16 -7.55 10.10
CA GLY A 27 -3.11 -8.14 9.17
C GLY A 27 -2.47 -9.21 8.30
N LYS A 28 -3.31 -10.05 7.71
CA LYS A 28 -2.99 -10.99 6.64
C LYS A 28 -3.62 -10.52 5.34
N TRP A 29 -3.01 -10.85 4.22
CA TRP A 29 -3.50 -10.49 2.89
C TRP A 29 -4.98 -10.87 2.72
N ASP A 30 -5.80 -9.89 2.34
CA ASP A 30 -7.26 -10.00 2.22
C ASP A 30 -7.77 -9.60 0.83
N GLY A 31 -6.85 -9.33 -0.11
CA GLY A 31 -7.16 -8.97 -1.48
C GLY A 31 -6.91 -7.50 -1.81
N TRP A 32 -7.08 -7.17 -3.09
CA TRP A 32 -7.01 -5.80 -3.57
C TRP A 32 -8.21 -4.98 -3.06
N SER A 33 -8.06 -3.66 -3.03
CA SER A 33 -9.17 -2.76 -2.82
C SER A 33 -10.11 -2.79 -4.02
N VAL A 34 -11.36 -2.48 -3.75
CA VAL A 34 -12.42 -2.48 -4.75
C VAL A 34 -13.12 -1.14 -4.67
N GLU A 35 -13.18 -0.45 -5.80
CA GLU A 35 -13.89 0.82 -5.92
C GLU A 35 -15.21 0.57 -6.64
N GLU A 36 -16.30 1.05 -6.03
CA GLU A 36 -17.63 1.01 -6.63
C GLU A 36 -17.89 2.33 -7.34
N MET A 37 -17.92 2.30 -8.67
CA MET A 37 -18.40 3.44 -9.47
C MET A 37 -19.91 3.31 -9.65
N LYS A 38 -20.65 4.29 -9.15
CA LYS A 38 -22.10 4.41 -9.37
C LYS A 38 -22.32 5.40 -10.52
N ASP A 39 -22.70 4.87 -11.68
CA ASP A 39 -23.34 5.67 -12.71
C ASP A 39 -24.86 5.45 -12.63
N SER A 40 -25.62 6.40 -13.15
CA SER A 40 -27.04 6.70 -12.96
C SER A 40 -28.05 5.53 -13.08
N SER A 41 -27.62 4.32 -13.48
CA SER A 41 -28.39 3.07 -13.34
C SER A 41 -27.54 1.80 -13.16
N ALA A 42 -26.20 1.90 -13.09
CA ALA A 42 -25.30 0.76 -13.04
C ALA A 42 -24.19 0.95 -12.01
N THR A 43 -24.01 -0.06 -11.15
CA THR A 43 -22.85 -0.14 -10.24
C THR A 43 -21.77 -0.98 -10.93
N THR A 44 -20.65 -0.36 -11.28
CA THR A 44 -19.47 -1.06 -11.81
C THR A 44 -18.44 -1.18 -10.71
N THR A 45 -18.03 -2.42 -10.45
CA THR A 45 -17.01 -2.75 -9.46
C THR A 45 -15.66 -2.85 -10.15
N GLN A 46 -14.74 -1.93 -9.85
CA GLN A 46 -13.38 -1.95 -10.38
C GLN A 46 -12.39 -2.34 -9.28
N VAL A 47 -11.49 -3.28 -9.58
CA VAL A 47 -10.42 -3.65 -8.67
C VAL A 47 -9.30 -2.61 -8.77
N ASP A 48 -8.91 -2.03 -7.64
CA ASP A 48 -7.80 -1.08 -7.55
C ASP A 48 -6.51 -1.80 -7.16
N HIS A 49 -5.66 -2.05 -8.17
CA HIS A 49 -4.36 -2.70 -7.98
C HIS A 49 -3.29 -1.77 -7.36
N SER A 50 -3.61 -0.51 -7.08
CA SER A 50 -2.73 0.38 -6.32
C SER A 50 -2.91 0.25 -4.81
N LYS A 51 -3.95 -0.45 -4.33
CA LYS A 51 -4.25 -0.59 -2.90
C LYS A 51 -4.46 -2.04 -2.49
N MET A 52 -3.69 -2.48 -1.51
CA MET A 52 -3.70 -3.82 -0.95
C MET A 52 -4.37 -3.83 0.43
N ARG A 53 -5.35 -4.70 0.66
CA ARG A 53 -6.02 -4.84 1.96
C ARG A 53 -5.40 -5.98 2.77
N TYR A 54 -5.12 -5.71 4.03
CA TYR A 54 -4.72 -6.69 5.04
C TYR A 54 -5.67 -6.64 6.22
N SER A 55 -6.25 -7.77 6.59
CA SER A 55 -7.26 -7.86 7.65
C SER A 55 -7.00 -9.04 8.59
N LYS A 56 -7.85 -9.24 9.60
CA LYS A 56 -7.74 -10.36 10.56
C LYS A 56 -6.39 -10.36 11.29
N GLY A 57 -5.88 -9.17 11.60
CA GLY A 57 -4.70 -8.99 12.43
C GLY A 57 -5.00 -9.32 13.90
N GLN A 58 -3.95 -9.28 14.73
CA GLN A 58 -4.08 -9.57 16.16
C GLN A 58 -5.12 -8.65 16.81
N ARG A 59 -6.04 -9.24 17.60
CA ARG A 59 -7.12 -8.51 18.30
C ARG A 59 -6.56 -7.34 19.11
N CYS A 60 -7.12 -6.15 18.90
CA CYS A 60 -6.81 -4.95 19.65
C CYS A 60 -7.69 -4.88 20.91
N TYR A 61 -7.13 -4.50 22.07
CA TYR A 61 -7.87 -4.48 23.34
C TYR A 61 -9.03 -3.47 23.35
N LYS A 62 -8.89 -2.33 22.67
CA LYS A 62 -9.90 -1.25 22.58
C LYS A 62 -10.34 -0.94 21.14
N GLY A 63 -10.08 -1.84 20.20
CA GLY A 63 -10.34 -1.59 18.78
C GLY A 63 -10.96 -2.79 18.09
N PRO A 64 -11.03 -2.80 16.76
CA PRO A 64 -11.34 -4.00 15.99
C PRO A 64 -10.17 -5.00 16.01
N GLU A 65 -10.27 -6.07 15.21
CA GLU A 65 -9.06 -6.74 14.74
C GLU A 65 -8.22 -5.76 13.93
N ARG A 66 -6.89 -5.83 14.07
CA ARG A 66 -6.02 -4.92 13.32
C ARG A 66 -6.18 -5.13 11.82
N SER A 67 -6.07 -4.04 11.08
CA SER A 67 -6.11 -4.04 9.62
C SER A 67 -5.21 -2.95 9.05
N VAL A 68 -4.70 -3.18 7.85
CA VAL A 68 -3.85 -2.23 7.13
C VAL A 68 -4.34 -2.10 5.69
N VAL A 69 -4.42 -0.86 5.18
CA VAL A 69 -4.45 -0.61 3.74
C VAL A 69 -3.06 -0.17 3.31
N VAL A 70 -2.47 -0.92 2.38
CA VAL A 70 -1.17 -0.58 1.80
C VAL A 70 -1.40 0.10 0.46
N HIS A 71 -0.87 1.30 0.30
CA HIS A 71 -0.89 2.09 -0.93
C HIS A 71 0.44 1.87 -1.66
N LEU A 72 0.39 1.41 -2.90
CA LEU A 72 1.57 1.12 -3.70
C LEU A 72 1.88 2.29 -4.65
N GLU A 73 3.11 2.77 -4.57
CA GLU A 73 3.69 3.73 -5.50
C GLU A 73 4.77 3.05 -6.35
N CYS A 74 4.84 3.38 -7.64
CA CYS A 74 5.90 2.87 -8.49
C CYS A 74 7.26 3.44 -8.04
N GLY A 75 8.27 2.58 -7.97
CA GLY A 75 9.66 2.98 -7.83
C GLY A 75 10.62 1.82 -8.00
N ALA A 76 11.92 2.13 -8.04
CA ALA A 76 12.95 1.13 -8.37
C ALA A 76 13.21 0.12 -7.24
N GLU A 77 12.94 0.51 -5.99
CA GLU A 77 13.22 -0.29 -4.81
C GLU A 77 11.96 -0.58 -4.01
N ASN A 78 12.00 -1.65 -3.22
CA ASN A 78 10.92 -1.98 -2.30
C ASN A 78 11.18 -1.28 -0.96
N GLU A 79 10.36 -0.29 -0.62
CA GLU A 79 10.57 0.59 0.53
C GLU A 79 9.22 0.92 1.19
N ILE A 80 9.11 0.81 2.52
CA ILE A 80 7.97 1.37 3.26
C ILE A 80 8.31 2.83 3.53
N LEU A 81 7.51 3.75 2.99
CA LEU A 81 7.75 5.19 3.07
C LEU A 81 7.26 5.77 4.41
N ASN A 82 6.07 5.34 4.86
CA ASN A 82 5.49 5.72 6.14
C ASN A 82 4.42 4.71 6.57
N VAL A 83 4.02 4.80 7.85
CA VAL A 83 2.87 4.10 8.41
C VAL A 83 2.09 5.04 9.31
N ASP A 84 0.80 5.22 9.03
CA ASP A 84 -0.10 6.05 9.83
C ASP A 84 -1.17 5.17 10.52
N GLU A 85 -1.61 5.58 11.72
CA GLU A 85 -2.74 4.96 12.43
C GLU A 85 -3.90 5.95 12.51
N PRO A 86 -4.67 6.16 11.43
CA PRO A 86 -5.73 7.17 11.37
C PRO A 86 -6.87 6.90 12.36
N SER A 87 -7.07 5.65 12.77
CA SER A 87 -7.96 5.28 13.87
C SER A 87 -7.42 4.08 14.62
N THR A 88 -7.87 3.89 15.87
CA THR A 88 -7.32 2.86 16.76
C THR A 88 -7.29 1.49 16.09
N CYS A 89 -6.08 0.94 15.94
CA CYS A 89 -5.79 -0.36 15.36
C CYS A 89 -6.14 -0.52 13.86
N VAL A 90 -6.36 0.59 13.16
CA VAL A 90 -6.51 0.64 11.70
C VAL A 90 -5.37 1.48 11.14
N TYR A 91 -4.61 0.90 10.23
CA TYR A 91 -3.37 1.49 9.71
C TYR A 91 -3.47 1.77 8.21
N GLU A 92 -2.73 2.78 7.77
CA GLU A 92 -2.41 3.02 6.37
C GLU A 92 -0.89 2.97 6.21
N MET A 93 -0.41 2.38 5.10
CA MET A 93 1.01 2.21 4.84
C MET A 93 1.31 2.57 3.39
N ASN A 94 2.18 3.54 3.16
CA ASN A 94 2.64 3.88 1.82
C ASN A 94 3.91 3.07 1.50
N VAL A 95 3.91 2.35 0.38
CA VAL A 95 5.01 1.49 -0.05
C VAL A 95 5.40 1.82 -1.47
N ARG A 96 6.68 2.11 -1.68
CA ARG A 96 7.28 2.17 -3.00
C ARG A 96 7.70 0.76 -3.42
N SER A 97 7.36 0.36 -4.65
CA SER A 97 7.74 -0.95 -5.18
C SER A 97 7.72 -0.98 -6.72
N PRO A 98 8.62 -1.76 -7.35
CA PRO A 98 8.51 -2.06 -8.79
C PRO A 98 7.19 -2.72 -9.16
N LEU A 99 6.51 -3.38 -8.21
CA LEU A 99 5.21 -4.03 -8.43
C LEU A 99 4.10 -3.07 -8.87
N ALA A 100 4.21 -1.78 -8.53
CA ALA A 100 3.24 -0.76 -8.93
C ALA A 100 3.57 -0.06 -10.26
N CYS A 101 4.71 -0.39 -10.87
CA CYS A 101 5.10 0.22 -12.13
C CYS A 101 4.33 -0.42 -13.30
N THR A 102 3.61 0.40 -14.05
CA THR A 102 2.89 -0.03 -15.26
C THR A 102 3.58 0.49 -16.51
N ALA A 103 3.19 -0.02 -17.68
CA ALA A 103 3.64 0.52 -18.97
C ALA A 103 3.35 2.02 -19.11
N GLN A 104 2.22 2.50 -18.56
CA GLN A 104 1.91 3.93 -18.55
C GLN A 104 2.89 4.73 -17.66
N VAL A 105 3.24 4.19 -16.49
CA VAL A 105 4.23 4.84 -15.61
C VAL A 105 5.61 4.88 -16.26
N LEU A 106 6.01 3.79 -16.93
CA LEU A 106 7.26 3.75 -17.70
C LEU A 106 7.26 4.78 -18.84
N ALA A 107 6.21 4.83 -19.65
CA ALA A 107 6.09 5.77 -20.75
C ALA A 107 6.17 7.23 -20.28
N LYS A 108 5.51 7.55 -19.15
CA LYS A 108 5.60 8.88 -18.54
C LYS A 108 7.04 9.19 -18.07
N ALA A 109 7.69 8.24 -17.41
CA ALA A 109 9.06 8.41 -16.96
C ALA A 109 10.04 8.63 -18.13
N GLU A 110 9.85 7.92 -19.26
CA GLU A 110 10.64 8.12 -20.48
C GLU A 110 10.43 9.51 -21.09
N GLU A 111 9.18 10.00 -21.11
CA GLU A 111 8.85 11.36 -21.56
C GLU A 111 9.53 12.43 -20.67
N ASP A 112 9.43 12.27 -19.35
CA ASP A 112 10.07 13.18 -18.38
C ASP A 112 11.59 13.19 -18.57
N VAL A 113 12.23 12.03 -18.72
CA VAL A 113 13.68 11.93 -19.00
C VAL A 113 14.02 12.63 -20.32
N ALA A 114 13.24 12.43 -21.39
CA ALA A 114 13.47 13.07 -22.67
C ALA A 114 13.33 14.61 -22.59
N PHE A 115 12.44 15.11 -21.74
CA PHE A 115 12.28 16.55 -21.50
C PHE A 115 13.51 17.15 -20.79
N TRP A 116 13.94 16.55 -19.68
CA TRP A 116 15.07 17.06 -18.89
C TRP A 116 16.43 16.86 -19.55
N SER A 117 16.62 15.79 -20.32
CA SER A 117 17.88 15.53 -21.05
C SER A 117 18.07 16.41 -22.30
N ARG A 118 17.04 17.17 -22.70
CA ARG A 118 17.09 18.14 -23.80
C ARG A 118 17.25 19.59 -23.34
N ALA A 119 17.30 19.85 -22.03
CA ALA A 119 17.56 21.18 -21.52
C ALA A 119 19.02 21.59 -21.84
N PRO A 120 19.26 22.76 -22.45
CA PRO A 120 20.59 23.21 -22.87
C PRO A 120 21.55 23.52 -21.71
#